data_AF-A0AAD1WWN9-F1
#
_entry.id   AF-A0AAD1WWN9-F1
#
_cell.length_a   1.000
_cell.length_b   1.000
_cell.length_c   1.000
_cell.angle_alpha   90.00
_cell.angle_beta   90.00
_cell.angle_gamma   90.00
#
_symmetry.space_group_name_H-M   'P 1'
#
loop_
_entity.id
_entity.type
_entity.pdbx_description
1 polymer ?
#
loop_
_entity_poly.entity_id
_entity_poly.type
_entity_poly.pdbx_seq_one_letter_code
_entity_poly.pdbx_strand_id
1 'polypeptide(L)'
;ITFKYYQDVLAIVFAINEINSNNALLPNITLGLEMYESCACESKVLESTLTILSGKQEYVPNYKCGNKGILAGFIGHLFSSSSYIMAQLTGIYSYTQ
;
A
#
# COMPACT_ATOMS: atom_id res chain seq x y z
N ILE A 1 14.16 8.10 11.78
CA ILE A 1 13.27 8.55 10.68
C ILE A 1 13.80 9.89 10.18
N THR A 2 14.32 9.95 8.96
CA THR A 2 14.74 11.22 8.35
C THR A 2 13.51 12.07 8.06
N PHE A 3 13.57 13.39 8.29
CA PHE A 3 12.45 14.33 8.09
C PHE A 3 11.72 14.16 6.75
N LYS A 4 12.45 13.83 5.69
CA LYS A 4 11.91 13.59 4.35
C LYS A 4 10.87 12.46 4.29
N TYR A 5 11.12 11.31 4.95
CA TYR A 5 10.17 10.20 4.93
C TYR A 5 8.85 10.55 5.63
N TYR A 6 8.94 11.35 6.69
CA TYR A 6 7.76 11.85 7.38
C TYR A 6 6.95 12.80 6.49
N GLN A 7 7.61 13.66 5.71
CA GLN A 7 6.93 14.51 4.73
C GLN A 7 6.25 13.70 3.62
N ASP A 8 6.91 12.66 3.10
CA ASP A 8 6.34 11.80 2.06
C ASP A 8 5.06 11.11 2.57
N VAL A 9 5.06 10.61 3.81
CA VAL A 9 3.87 10.02 4.45
C VAL A 9 2.76 11.07 4.61
N LEU A 10 3.09 12.27 5.10
CA LEU A 10 2.11 13.34 5.24
C LEU A 10 1.50 13.77 3.90
N ALA A 11 2.28 13.77 2.82
CA ALA A 11 1.79 14.09 1.49
C ALA A 11 0.74 13.07 1.02
N ILE A 12 0.93 11.78 1.30
CA ILE A 12 -0.05 10.73 0.97
C ILE A 12 -1.32 10.89 1.80
N VAL A 13 -1.19 11.10 3.12
CA VAL A 13 -2.34 11.33 4.01
C VAL A 13 -3.13 12.57 3.57
N PHE A 14 -2.43 13.65 3.22
CA PHE A 14 -3.04 14.87 2.73
C PHE A 14 -3.80 14.63 1.41
N ALA A 15 -3.18 13.95 0.43
CA ALA A 15 -3.83 13.64 -0.85
C ALA A 15 -5.11 12.82 -0.67
N ILE A 16 -5.10 11.82 0.22
CA ILE A 16 -6.28 11.02 0.54
C ILE A 16 -7.40 11.89 1.15
N ASN A 17 -7.06 12.79 2.07
CA ASN A 17 -8.03 13.70 2.67
C ASN A 17 -8.64 14.67 1.65
N GLU A 18 -7.82 15.21 0.73
CA GLU A 18 -8.29 16.08 -0.36
C GLU A 18 -9.23 15.32 -1.31
N ILE A 19 -8.89 14.09 -1.70
CA ILE A 19 -9.74 13.26 -2.56
C ILE A 19 -11.07 12.96 -1.86
N ASN A 20 -11.03 12.50 -0.62
CA ASN A 20 -12.23 12.14 0.14
C ASN A 20 -13.15 13.35 0.44
N SER A 21 -12.59 14.56 0.50
CA SER A 21 -13.37 15.80 0.74
C SER A 21 -13.95 16.39 -0.56
N ASN A 22 -13.51 15.90 -1.72
CA ASN A 22 -13.90 16.44 -3.01
C ASN A 22 -15.02 15.59 -3.64
N ASN A 23 -16.26 16.09 -3.61
CA ASN A 23 -17.43 15.40 -4.18
C ASN A 23 -17.34 15.14 -5.69
N ALA A 24 -16.41 15.77 -6.42
CA ALA A 24 -16.17 15.49 -7.84
C ALA A 24 -15.23 14.30 -8.07
N LEU A 25 -14.44 13.90 -7.06
CA LEU A 25 -13.50 12.78 -7.13
C LEU A 25 -14.03 11.63 -6.29
N LEU A 26 -14.22 10.47 -6.91
CA LEU A 26 -14.68 9.25 -6.23
C LEU A 26 -15.96 9.46 -5.36
N PRO A 27 -17.06 10.00 -5.93
CA PRO A 27 -18.27 10.25 -5.16
C PRO A 27 -18.81 8.95 -4.55
N ASN A 28 -19.17 8.99 -3.26
CA ASN A 28 -19.64 7.85 -2.47
C ASN A 28 -18.59 6.73 -2.23
N ILE A 29 -17.31 7.00 -2.46
CA ILE A 29 -16.21 6.08 -2.16
C ILE A 29 -15.24 6.81 -1.22
N THR A 30 -14.92 6.18 -0.10
CA THR A 30 -13.87 6.68 0.81
C THR A 30 -12.59 5.89 0.58
N LEU A 31 -11.51 6.58 0.24
CA LEU A 31 -10.17 6.00 0.20
C LEU A 31 -9.62 5.85 1.62
N GLY A 32 -9.15 4.63 1.93
CA GLY A 32 -8.36 4.34 3.13
C GLY A 32 -6.87 4.25 2.82
N LEU A 33 -6.07 4.13 3.88
CA LEU A 33 -4.61 3.92 3.80
C LEU A 33 -4.19 2.77 4.71
N GLU A 34 -3.46 1.80 4.16
CA GLU A 34 -2.75 0.78 4.93
C GLU A 34 -1.25 0.90 4.57
N MET A 35 -0.40 1.19 5.56
CA MET A 35 1.00 1.53 5.35
C MET A 35 1.92 0.66 6.22
N TYR A 36 3.05 0.25 5.65
CA TYR A 36 4.03 -0.63 6.31
C TYR A 36 5.44 -0.08 6.15
N GLU A 37 6.27 -0.26 7.18
CA GLU A 37 7.67 0.16 7.16
C GLU A 37 8.59 -1.01 6.77
N SER A 38 9.32 -0.84 5.66
CA SER A 38 10.29 -1.84 5.19
C SER A 38 11.68 -1.71 5.83
N CYS A 39 12.00 -0.55 6.43
CA CYS A 39 13.34 -0.17 6.88
C CYS A 39 14.45 -0.43 5.83
N ALA A 40 14.14 -0.28 4.53
CA ALA A 40 15.04 -0.60 3.41
C ALA A 40 15.50 -2.08 3.37
N CYS A 41 14.78 -2.98 4.03
CA CYS A 41 15.06 -4.41 4.03
C CYS A 41 14.14 -5.13 3.04
N GLU A 42 14.73 -5.79 2.04
CA GLU A 42 14.00 -6.46 0.97
C GLU A 42 13.09 -7.58 1.47
N SER A 43 13.49 -8.32 2.50
CA SER A 43 12.64 -9.34 3.12
C SER A 43 11.41 -8.73 3.78
N LYS A 44 11.53 -7.54 4.39
CA LYS A 44 10.38 -6.81 4.95
C LYS A 44 9.46 -6.26 3.86
N VAL A 45 10.00 -5.87 2.70
CA VAL A 45 9.18 -5.48 1.53
C VAL A 45 8.34 -6.66 1.07
N LEU A 46 8.94 -7.85 0.96
CA LEU A 46 8.24 -9.07 0.59
C LEU A 46 7.13 -9.40 1.61
N GLU A 47 7.48 -9.41 2.89
CA GLU A 47 6.55 -9.70 4.00
C GLU A 47 5.37 -8.72 4.03
N SER A 48 5.63 -7.41 3.98
CA SER A 48 4.59 -6.39 3.98
C SER A 48 3.69 -6.47 2.75
N THR A 49 4.26 -6.69 1.56
CA THR A 49 3.47 -6.84 0.32
C THR A 49 2.53 -8.05 0.41
N LEU A 50 3.03 -9.19 0.88
CA LEU A 50 2.19 -10.40 1.07
C LEU A 50 1.13 -10.21 2.15
N THR A 51 1.43 -9.46 3.21
CA THR A 51 0.48 -9.12 4.29
C THR A 51 -0.67 -8.26 3.77
N ILE A 52 -0.37 -7.26 2.92
CA ILE A 52 -1.40 -6.44 2.26
C ILE A 52 -2.26 -7.33 1.34
N LEU A 53 -1.62 -8.16 0.50
CA LEU A 53 -2.31 -9.04 -0.46
C LEU A 53 -3.16 -10.12 0.21
N SER A 54 -2.76 -10.63 1.39
CA SER A 54 -3.53 -11.63 2.14
C SER A 54 -4.75 -11.03 2.84
N GLY A 55 -4.79 -9.71 3.01
CA GLY A 55 -5.83 -9.05 3.78
C GLY A 55 -5.83 -9.42 5.28
N LYS A 56 -4.74 -9.99 5.79
CA LYS A 56 -4.54 -10.36 7.20
C LYS A 56 -3.15 -9.97 7.69
N GLN A 57 -2.97 -9.98 9.01
CA GLN A 57 -1.69 -9.71 9.67
C GLN A 57 -0.66 -10.86 9.46
N GLU A 58 -1.14 -12.05 9.10
CA GLU A 58 -0.32 -13.18 8.68
C GLU A 58 -0.30 -13.29 7.15
N TYR A 59 0.88 -13.49 6.57
CA TYR A 59 1.10 -13.63 5.13
C TYR A 59 0.64 -15.01 4.65
N VAL A 60 -0.67 -15.23 4.52
CA VAL A 60 -1.20 -16.48 3.95
C VAL A 60 -1.50 -16.27 2.46
N PRO A 61 -0.74 -16.89 1.54
CA PRO A 61 -1.00 -16.78 0.11
C PRO A 61 -2.43 -17.25 -0.23
N ASN A 62 -3.09 -16.55 -1.17
CA ASN A 62 -4.44 -16.85 -1.64
C ASN A 62 -5.57 -16.80 -0.57
N TYR A 63 -5.32 -16.18 0.58
CA TYR A 63 -6.36 -15.92 1.57
C TYR A 63 -7.14 -14.65 1.22
N LYS A 64 -8.48 -14.72 1.22
CA LYS A 64 -9.38 -13.59 0.90
C LYS A 64 -10.52 -13.38 1.90
N CYS A 65 -10.46 -14.01 3.07
CA CYS A 65 -11.58 -14.00 4.02
C CYS A 65 -11.38 -12.91 5.09
N GLY A 66 -12.04 -11.76 4.91
CA GLY A 66 -12.05 -10.69 5.89
C GLY A 66 -12.88 -9.49 5.43
N ASN A 67 -13.39 -8.70 6.38
CA ASN A 67 -14.11 -7.44 6.11
C ASN A 67 -13.14 -6.28 5.80
N LYS A 68 -12.04 -6.54 5.09
CA LYS A 68 -11.18 -5.47 4.59
C LYS A 68 -11.82 -4.85 3.34
N GLY A 69 -11.66 -3.54 3.17
CA GLY A 69 -12.10 -2.83 1.98
C GLY A 69 -11.43 -3.37 0.71
N ILE A 70 -11.87 -2.88 -0.45
CA ILE A 70 -11.26 -3.26 -1.74
C ILE A 70 -9.87 -2.62 -1.82
N LEU A 71 -8.84 -3.44 -2.04
CA LEU A 71 -7.50 -2.94 -2.30
C LEU A 71 -7.47 -2.27 -3.68
N ALA A 72 -7.25 -0.95 -3.70
CA ALA A 72 -7.21 -0.17 -4.95
C ALA A 72 -5.87 -0.32 -5.69
N GLY A 73 -4.76 -0.45 -4.96
CA GLY A 73 -3.43 -0.54 -5.51
C GLY A 73 -2.35 -0.31 -4.45
N PHE A 74 -1.10 -0.36 -4.88
CA PHE A 74 0.07 -0.12 -4.05
C PHE A 74 0.68 1.24 -4.37
N ILE A 75 1.31 1.86 -3.38
CA ILE A 75 2.15 3.05 -3.54
C ILE A 75 3.51 2.72 -2.94
N GLY A 76 4.56 2.77 -3.75
CA GLY A 76 5.94 2.57 -3.28
C GLY A 76 6.87 1.96 -4.34
N HIS A 77 8.14 1.70 -4.03
CA HIS A 77 8.93 2.16 -2.89
C HIS A 77 9.94 3.23 -3.34
N LEU A 78 10.58 3.90 -2.38
CA LEU A 78 11.65 4.89 -2.64
C LEU A 78 12.91 4.29 -3.28
N PHE A 79 13.12 2.98 -3.19
CA PHE A 79 14.30 2.29 -3.71
C PHE A 79 13.88 1.35 -4.84
N SER A 80 14.56 1.42 -5.98
CA SER A 80 14.22 0.61 -7.16
C SER A 80 14.26 -0.90 -6.90
N SER A 81 15.18 -1.40 -6.05
CA SER A 81 15.24 -2.82 -5.73
C SER A 81 14.01 -3.28 -4.92
N SER A 82 13.60 -2.48 -3.94
CA SER A 82 12.36 -2.69 -3.19
C SER A 82 11.12 -2.61 -4.09
N SER A 83 11.07 -1.62 -4.99
CA SER A 83 9.98 -1.48 -5.96
C SER A 83 9.88 -2.68 -6.90
N TYR A 84 11.03 -3.22 -7.35
CA TYR A 84 11.08 -4.39 -8.20
C TYR A 84 10.50 -5.63 -7.50
N ILE A 85 10.90 -5.88 -6.24
CA ILE A 85 10.38 -7.01 -5.45
C ILE A 85 8.86 -6.89 -5.24
N MET A 86 8.38 -5.69 -4.89
CA MET A 86 6.94 -5.45 -4.75
C MET A 86 6.21 -5.68 -6.08
N ALA A 87 6.78 -5.21 -7.20
CA ALA A 87 6.17 -5.31 -8.53
C ALA A 87 6.04 -6.77 -9.01
N GLN A 88 7.01 -7.62 -8.66
CA GLN A 88 6.92 -9.06 -8.97
C GLN A 88 5.70 -9.71 -8.29
N LEU A 89 5.40 -9.34 -7.04
CA LEU A 89 4.23 -9.86 -6.34
C LEU A 89 2.94 -9.22 -6.82
N THR A 90 2.88 -7.89 -6.89
CA THR A 90 1.65 -7.18 -7.31
C THR A 90 1.24 -7.55 -8.72
N GLY A 91 2.21 -7.78 -9.62
CA GLY A 91 1.97 -8.26 -10.99
C GLY A 91 1.29 -9.64 -11.04
N ILE A 92 1.70 -10.59 -10.19
CA ILE A 92 1.05 -11.91 -10.10
C ILE A 92 -0.41 -11.78 -9.68
N TYR A 93 -0.70 -10.88 -8.74
CA TYR A 93 -2.05 -10.64 -8.23
C TYR A 93 -2.85 -9.62 -9.05
N SER A 94 -2.28 -9.11 -10.15
CA SER A 94 -2.90 -8.12 -11.04
C SER A 94 -3.28 -6.80 -10.35
N TYR A 95 -2.49 -6.35 -9.36
CA TYR A 95 -2.60 -5.03 -8.77
C TYR A 95 -1.58 -4.06 -9.37
N THR A 96 -1.98 -2.80 -9.51
CA THR A 96 -1.08 -1.72 -9.93
C THR A 96 -0.19 -1.26 -8.78
N GLN A 97 1.05 -0.91 -9.12
CA GLN A 97 2.03 -0.25 -8.25
C GLN A 97 2.52 1.03 -8.95
#